data_AF-A0A3D4FF77-F1
#
_entry.id   AF-A0A3D4FF77-F1
#
_cell.length_a   1.000
_cell.length_b   1.000
_cell.length_c   1.000
_cell.angle_alpha   90.00
_cell.angle_beta   90.00
_cell.angle_gamma   90.00
#
_symmetry.space_group_name_H-M   'P 1'
#
loop_
_entity.id
_entity.type
_entity.pdbx_description
1 polymer ?
#
loop_
_entity_poly.entity_id
_entity_poly.type
_entity_poly.pdbx_seq_one_letter_code
_entity_poly.pdbx_strand_id
1 'polypeptide(L)' 'MNIMGNIERFLDDKGRIKIWPAKKELKVEILSYLVSKFEYNYSYTEKEVNSIINEWHTFEDYFLLRRGL' A
#
# COMPACT_ATOMS: atom_id res chain seq x y z
N MET A 1 19.50 0.40 -2.77
CA MET A 1 18.63 -0.43 -1.91
C MET A 1 17.55 -1.02 -2.80
N ASN A 2 17.76 -2.23 -3.31
CA ASN A 2 16.84 -2.86 -4.26
C ASN A 2 16.03 -3.91 -3.50
N ILE A 3 14.95 -3.45 -2.85
CA ILE A 3 14.07 -4.29 -2.02
C ILE A 3 12.80 -4.70 -2.79
N MET A 4 12.80 -4.60 -4.12
CA MET A 4 11.66 -4.98 -4.97
C MET A 4 11.57 -6.50 -5.17
N GLY A 5 11.94 -7.28 -4.16
CA GLY A 5 11.89 -8.74 -4.19
C GLY A 5 10.48 -9.25 -3.90
N ASN A 6 9.63 -9.33 -4.93
CA ASN A 6 8.43 -10.18 -4.98
C ASN A 6 7.14 -9.64 -4.32
N ILE A 7 6.85 -8.34 -4.53
CA ILE A 7 5.49 -7.81 -4.28
C ILE A 7 4.53 -7.95 -5.46
N GLU A 8 5.03 -8.18 -6.68
CA GLU A 8 4.24 -8.21 -7.92
C GLU A 8 3.05 -9.17 -7.87
N ARG A 9 3.22 -10.34 -7.23
CA ARG A 9 2.13 -11.31 -7.02
C ARG A 9 0.97 -10.79 -6.17
N PHE A 10 1.22 -9.76 -5.36
CA PHE A 10 0.21 -9.08 -4.53
C PHE A 10 -0.39 -7.86 -5.23
N LEU A 11 0.06 -7.53 -6.44
CA LEU A 11 -0.47 -6.45 -7.25
C LEU A 11 -1.38 -7.01 -8.37
N ASP A 12 -2.40 -6.25 -8.74
CA ASP A 12 -3.18 -6.51 -9.95
C ASP A 12 -2.45 -6.02 -11.22
N ASP A 13 -3.09 -6.20 -12.37
CA ASP A 13 -2.61 -5.74 -13.67
C ASP A 13 -2.43 -4.21 -13.76
N LYS A 14 -3.06 -3.45 -12.87
CA LYS A 14 -2.97 -1.99 -12.74
C LYS A 14 -1.97 -1.56 -11.65
N GLY A 15 -1.29 -2.50 -10.99
CA GLY A 15 -0.35 -2.21 -9.91
C GLY A 15 -1.02 -1.89 -8.56
N ARG A 16 -2.32 -2.14 -8.40
CA ARG A 16 -3.03 -1.96 -7.12
C ARG A 16 -2.86 -3.19 -6.24
N ILE A 17 -2.80 -3.00 -4.93
CA ILE A 17 -2.63 -4.07 -3.96
C ILE A 17 -3.92 -4.91 -3.93
N LYS A 18 -3.84 -6.14 -4.45
CA LYS A 18 -4.96 -7.08 -4.47
C LYS A 18 -4.97 -8.06 -3.30
N ILE A 19 -3.83 -8.24 -2.63
CA ILE A 19 -3.66 -9.21 -1.55
C ILE A 19 -2.83 -8.59 -0.43
N TRP A 20 -3.32 -8.71 0.81
CA TRP A 20 -2.55 -8.38 2.01
C TRP A 20 -1.80 -9.63 2.51
N PRO A 21 -0.45 -9.66 2.44
CA PRO A 21 0.33 -10.85 2.77
C PRO A 21 0.29 -11.16 4.27
N ALA A 22 0.35 -12.43 4.66
CA ALA A 22 0.39 -12.82 6.08
C ALA A 22 1.76 -12.55 6.73
N LYS A 23 2.86 -12.72 5.96
CA LYS A 23 4.24 -12.55 6.46
C LYS A 23 4.55 -11.07 6.74
N LYS A 24 5.18 -10.79 7.87
CA LYS A 24 5.45 -9.42 8.34
C LYS A 24 6.39 -8.68 7.40
N GLU A 25 7.43 -9.35 6.90
CA GLU A 25 8.42 -8.77 5.99
C GLU A 25 7.74 -8.28 4.69
N LEU A 26 6.84 -9.10 4.14
CA LEU A 26 6.06 -8.75 2.95
C LEU A 26 5.08 -7.61 3.20
N LYS A 27 4.52 -7.50 4.41
CA LYS A 27 3.68 -6.34 4.78
C LYS A 27 4.49 -5.05 4.75
N VAL A 28 5.74 -5.07 5.24
CA VAL A 28 6.64 -3.90 5.20
C VAL A 28 6.93 -3.50 3.75
N GLU A 29 7.13 -4.46 2.85
CA GLU A 29 7.33 -4.14 1.42
C GLU A 29 6.08 -3.54 0.78
N ILE A 30 4.89 -4.07 1.09
CA ILE A 30 3.62 -3.52 0.57
C ILE A 30 3.36 -2.12 1.13
N LEU A 31 3.68 -1.87 2.40
CA LEU A 31 3.56 -0.54 3.00
C LEU A 31 4.56 0.43 2.38
N SER A 32 5.81 0.00 2.16
CA SER A 32 6.82 0.82 1.47
C SER A 32 6.38 1.17 0.04
N TYR A 33 5.78 0.21 -0.66
CA TYR A 33 5.16 0.44 -1.96
C TYR A 33 4.00 1.44 -1.88
N LEU A 34 3.11 1.32 -0.89
CA LEU A 34 1.97 2.21 -0.71
C LEU A 34 2.42 3.64 -0.35
N VAL A 35 3.41 3.79 0.54
CA VAL A 35 4.02 5.09 0.91
C VAL A 35 4.61 5.78 -0.32
N SER A 36 5.16 5.03 -1.29
CA SER A 36 5.67 5.61 -2.54
C SER A 36 4.60 6.29 -3.42
N LYS A 37 3.31 6.11 -3.09
CA LYS A 37 2.17 6.77 -3.77
C LYS A 37 1.78 8.09 -3.15
N PHE A 38 2.37 8.43 -2.00
CA PHE A 38 2.19 9.72 -1.36
C PHE A 38 3.28 10.69 -1.84
N GLU A 39 2.91 11.95 -1.94
CA GLU A 39 3.86 13.02 -2.19
C GLU A 39 4.66 13.33 -0.93
N TYR A 40 5.96 13.49 -1.10
CA TYR A 40 6.83 13.89 -0.01
C TYR A 40 6.57 15.35 0.39
N ASN A 41 6.67 15.64 1.69
CA ASN A 41 6.49 16.98 2.25
C ASN A 41 5.07 17.58 2.04
N TYR A 42 4.06 16.74 1.87
CA TYR A 42 2.65 17.14 1.87
C TYR A 42 1.95 16.65 3.15
N SER A 43 1.15 17.54 3.76
CA SER A 43 0.34 17.22 4.94
C SER A 43 -1.05 16.79 4.49
N TYR A 44 -1.30 15.49 4.49
CA TYR A 44 -2.59 14.93 4.12
C TYR A 44 -3.60 14.99 5.28
N THR A 45 -4.83 15.35 4.96
CA THR A 45 -6.00 15.07 5.81
C THR A 45 -6.31 13.58 5.81
N GLU A 46 -7.01 13.10 6.84
CA GLU A 46 -7.48 11.71 6.91
C GLU A 46 -8.28 11.30 5.65
N LYS A 47 -9.09 12.21 5.10
CA LYS A 47 -9.89 11.95 3.91
C LYS A 47 -9.01 11.73 2.68
N GLU A 48 -7.95 12.52 2.50
CA GLU A 48 -7.02 12.35 1.39
C GLU A 48 -6.21 11.06 1.54
N VAL A 49 -5.75 10.74 2.75
CA VAL A 49 -5.08 9.45 3.04
C VAL A 49 -6.01 8.29 2.67
N ASN A 50 -7.26 8.31 3.12
CA ASN A 50 -8.23 7.26 2.80
C ASN A 50 -8.48 7.17 1.28
N SER A 51 -8.52 8.30 0.57
CA SER A 51 -8.70 8.32 -0.89
C SER A 51 -7.53 7.67 -1.62
N ILE A 52 -6.29 8.02 -1.26
CA ILE A 52 -5.07 7.43 -1.85
C ILE A 52 -5.04 5.93 -1.58
N ILE A 53 -5.29 5.52 -0.33
CA ILE A 53 -5.33 4.09 0.00
C ILE A 53 -6.39 3.39 -0.86
N ASN A 54 -7.62 3.94 -0.95
CA ASN A 54 -8.73 3.39 -1.75
C ASN A 54 -8.41 3.24 -3.24
N GLU A 55 -7.59 4.12 -3.81
CA GLU A 55 -7.19 4.02 -5.20
C GLU A 55 -6.17 2.90 -5.45
N TRP A 56 -5.29 2.67 -4.47
CA TRP A 56 -4.14 1.77 -4.61
C TRP A 56 -4.36 0.35 -4.07
N HIS A 57 -5.60 -0.02 -3.73
CA HIS A 57 -5.94 -1.38 -3.32
C HIS A 57 -7.27 -1.87 -3.94
N THR A 58 -7.50 -3.18 -3.95
CA THR A 58 -8.74 -3.77 -4.52
C THR A 58 -9.52 -4.67 -3.57
N PHE A 59 -9.05 -4.86 -2.34
CA PHE A 59 -9.76 -5.60 -1.29
C PHE A 59 -10.53 -4.62 -0.40
N GLU A 60 -11.84 -4.73 -0.24
CA GLU A 60 -12.70 -3.72 0.41
C GLU A 60 -12.38 -3.39 1.91
N ASP A 61 -11.29 -3.91 2.48
CA ASP A 61 -10.83 -3.70 3.86
C ASP A 61 -9.51 -2.90 3.94
N TYR A 62 -9.59 -1.61 3.64
CA TYR A 62 -8.44 -0.69 3.72
C TYR A 62 -7.93 -0.43 5.16
N PHE A 63 -8.72 -0.79 6.19
CA PHE A 63 -8.34 -0.58 7.59
C PHE A 63 -7.05 -1.33 7.96
N LEU A 64 -6.79 -2.47 7.32
CA LEU A 64 -5.55 -3.23 7.49
C LEU A 64 -4.31 -2.48 7.02
N LEU A 65 -4.43 -1.69 5.95
CA LEU A 65 -3.35 -0.86 5.42
C LEU A 65 -3.15 0.38 6.31
N ARG A 66 -4.24 1.05 6.66
CA ARG A 66 -4.21 2.26 7.50
C ARG A 66 -3.57 2.03 8.87
N ARG A 67 -3.73 0.83 9.46
CA ARG A 67 -3.08 0.49 10.74
C ARG A 67 -1.56 0.29 10.62
N GLY A 68 -1.05 0.04 9.42
CA GLY A 68 0.37 -0.18 9.16
C GLY A 68 1.13 1.05 8.65
N LEU A 69 0.42 2.08 8.19
CA LEU A 69 0.96 3.40 7.83
C LEU A 69 1.17 4.25 9.09
#